data_AF-A0A1B1NBU5-F1
#
_entry.id   AF-A0A1B1NBU5-F1
#
_cell.length_a   1.000
_cell.length_b   1.000
_cell.length_c   1.000
_cell.angle_alpha   90.00
_cell.angle_beta   90.00
_cell.angle_gamma   90.00
#
_symmetry.space_group_name_H-M   'P 1'
#
loop_
_entity.id
_entity.type
_entity.pdbx_description
1 polymer ?
#
loop_
_entity_poly.entity_id
_entity_poly.type
_entity_poly.pdbx_seq_one_letter_code
_entity_poly.pdbx_strand_id
1 'polypeptide(L)'
;MSDVSLDVSQIVRGEVELAKAEIKQDVAHAGKGAGMFAGAGVLGLYGLGLLWLGLAGVIAIWLPWWAGLLIMAGFLFLVAGILALIGKGQVGKVHGKPDRAIREGKETVDTVKAAAQGQQRSAAIETSQS
;
A
#
# COMPACT_ATOMS: atom_id res chain seq x y z
N MET A 1 51.19 -1.21 -7.49
CA MET A 1 49.81 -1.28 -8.04
C MET A 1 48.80 -1.87 -7.05
N SER A 2 49.23 -2.63 -6.04
CA SER A 2 48.36 -3.26 -5.04
C SER A 2 47.69 -2.30 -4.03
N ASP A 3 48.33 -1.16 -3.71
CA ASP A 3 47.81 -0.19 -2.72
C ASP A 3 46.54 0.54 -3.18
N VAL A 4 46.45 0.91 -4.45
CA VAL A 4 45.29 1.65 -5.00
C VAL A 4 44.01 0.82 -4.90
N SER A 5 44.10 -0.49 -5.16
CA SER A 5 42.96 -1.40 -5.02
C SER A 5 42.53 -1.59 -3.56
N LEU A 6 43.45 -1.45 -2.60
CA LEU A 6 43.17 -1.57 -1.18
C LEU A 6 42.41 -0.34 -0.67
N ASP A 7 42.84 0.87 -1.05
CA ASP A 7 42.20 2.14 -0.67
C ASP A 7 40.77 2.24 -1.22
N VAL A 8 40.56 1.87 -2.48
CA VAL A 8 39.21 1.85 -3.08
C VAL A 8 38.29 0.87 -2.34
N SER A 9 38.81 -0.28 -1.93
CA SER A 9 38.06 -1.26 -1.13
C SER A 9 37.67 -0.73 0.26
N GLN A 10 38.54 0.07 0.90
CA GLN A 10 38.25 0.70 2.19
C GLN A 10 37.16 1.77 2.10
N ILE A 11 37.20 2.63 1.07
CA ILE A 11 36.17 3.67 0.84
C ILE A 11 34.80 3.04 0.61
N VAL A 12 34.72 2.06 -0.31
CA VAL A 12 33.46 1.37 -0.62
C VAL A 12 32.89 0.69 0.63
N ARG A 13 33.75 0.08 1.45
CA ARG A 13 33.31 -0.55 2.69
C ARG A 13 32.81 0.47 3.71
N GLY A 14 33.43 1.64 3.78
CA GLY A 14 32.97 2.76 4.60
C GLY A 14 31.61 3.31 4.16
N GLU A 15 31.39 3.50 2.86
CA GLU A 15 30.08 3.92 2.32
C GLU A 15 28.99 2.86 2.59
N VAL A 16 29.32 1.57 2.46
CA VAL A 16 28.39 0.48 2.78
C VAL A 16 28.08 0.42 4.27
N GLU A 17 29.06 0.63 5.14
CA GLU A 17 28.85 0.67 6.59
C GLU A 17 28.02 1.89 7.00
N LEU A 18 28.26 3.04 6.38
CA LEU A 18 27.47 4.25 6.57
C LEU A 18 26.03 4.06 6.11
N ALA A 19 25.83 3.55 4.89
CA ALA A 19 24.49 3.27 4.34
C ALA A 19 23.74 2.25 5.22
N LYS A 20 24.43 1.22 5.74
CA LYS A 20 23.83 0.28 6.70
C LYS A 20 23.42 0.95 7.99
N ALA A 21 24.23 1.87 8.52
CA ALA A 21 23.91 2.61 9.73
C ALA A 21 22.69 3.52 9.53
N GLU A 22 22.64 4.24 8.40
CA GLU A 22 21.53 5.12 8.02
C GLU A 22 20.23 4.32 7.84
N ILE A 23 20.26 3.23 7.05
CA ILE A 23 19.10 2.35 6.88
C ILE A 23 18.63 1.78 8.22
N LYS A 24 19.55 1.37 9.12
CA LYS A 24 19.17 0.85 10.43
C LYS A 24 18.48 1.92 11.29
N GLN A 25 18.99 3.15 11.25
CA GLN A 25 18.38 4.29 11.94
C GLN A 25 17.00 4.62 11.37
N ASP A 26 16.86 4.66 10.05
CA ASP A 26 15.59 4.89 9.36
C ASP A 26 14.56 3.82 9.68
N VAL A 27 14.96 2.54 9.64
CA VAL A 27 14.10 1.42 10.00
C VAL A 27 13.69 1.49 11.47
N ALA A 28 14.59 1.89 12.38
CA ALA A 28 14.25 2.05 13.78
C ALA A 28 13.22 3.19 14.00
N HIS A 29 13.39 4.33 13.31
CA HIS A 29 12.44 5.44 13.36
C HIS A 29 11.10 5.07 12.73
N ALA A 30 11.10 4.44 11.56
CA ALA A 30 9.90 3.95 10.90
C ALA A 30 9.17 2.90 11.76
N GLY A 31 9.91 1.98 12.37
CA GLY A 31 9.36 0.95 13.27
C GLY A 31 8.72 1.54 14.53
N LYS A 32 9.40 2.51 15.17
CA LYS A 32 8.82 3.25 16.30
C LYS A 32 7.57 4.02 15.89
N GLY A 33 7.62 4.73 14.76
CA GLY A 33 6.48 5.48 14.22
C GLY A 33 5.28 4.57 13.92
N ALA A 34 5.51 3.44 13.25
CA ALA A 34 4.49 2.44 12.97
C ALA A 34 3.89 1.85 14.26
N GLY A 35 4.72 1.54 15.26
CA GLY A 35 4.27 1.06 16.56
C GLY A 35 3.41 2.09 17.31
N MET A 36 3.84 3.35 17.33
CA MET A 36 3.07 4.44 17.95
C MET A 36 1.74 4.69 17.23
N PHE A 37 1.74 4.65 15.89
CA PHE A 37 0.53 4.81 15.10
C PHE A 37 -0.44 3.63 15.28
N ALA A 38 0.07 2.41 15.33
CA ALA A 38 -0.74 1.22 15.64
C ALA A 38 -1.36 1.33 17.04
N GLY A 39 -0.57 1.72 18.06
CA GLY A 39 -1.07 1.96 19.41
C GLY A 39 -2.12 3.06 19.47
N ALA A 40 -1.90 4.19 18.78
CA ALA A 40 -2.87 5.27 18.66
C ALA A 40 -4.16 4.82 17.96
N GLY A 41 -4.06 3.99 16.92
CA GLY A 41 -5.21 3.40 16.24
C GLY A 41 -6.05 2.52 17.17
N VAL A 42 -5.41 1.63 17.93
CA VAL A 42 -6.10 0.77 18.91
C VAL A 42 -6.76 1.61 19.99
N LEU A 43 -6.04 2.54 20.61
CA LEU A 43 -6.59 3.42 21.65
C LEU A 43 -7.70 4.33 21.10
N GLY A 44 -7.56 4.82 19.88
CA GLY A 44 -8.56 5.61 19.18
C GLY A 44 -9.85 4.82 18.95
N LEU A 45 -9.75 3.54 18.56
CA LEU A 45 -10.91 2.65 18.41
C LEU A 45 -11.61 2.41 19.75
N TYR A 46 -10.86 2.13 20.83
CA TYR A 46 -11.44 1.99 22.17
C TYR A 46 -12.10 3.30 22.64
N GLY A 47 -11.44 4.44 22.45
CA GLY A 47 -11.97 5.76 22.80
C GLY A 47 -13.25 6.10 22.04
N LEU A 48 -13.30 5.78 20.74
CA LEU A 48 -14.51 5.94 19.93
C LEU A 48 -15.65 5.05 20.44
N GLY A 49 -15.37 3.81 20.82
CA GLY A 49 -16.35 2.92 21.44
C GLY A 49 -16.90 3.48 22.76
N LEU A 50 -16.03 4.01 23.61
CA LEU A 50 -16.43 4.68 24.86
C LEU A 50 -17.26 5.95 24.60
N LEU A 51 -16.94 6.74 23.56
CA LEU A 51 -17.75 7.89 23.16
C LEU A 51 -19.16 7.48 22.74
N TRP A 52 -19.30 6.43 21.91
CA TRP A 52 -20.62 5.91 21.54
C TRP A 52 -21.41 5.40 22.73
N LEU A 53 -20.75 4.68 23.64
CA LEU A 53 -21.38 4.19 24.88
C LEU A 53 -21.80 5.35 25.79
N GLY A 54 -20.95 6.37 25.94
CA GLY A 54 -21.26 7.58 26.69
C GLY A 54 -22.44 8.34 26.10
N LEU A 55 -22.50 8.47 24.77
CA LEU A 55 -23.62 9.13 24.09
C LEU A 55 -24.93 8.36 24.28
N ALA A 56 -24.89 7.03 24.19
CA ALA A 56 -26.01 6.17 24.54
C ALA A 56 -26.44 6.36 26.00
N GLY A 57 -25.47 6.55 26.91
CA GLY A 57 -25.75 6.85 28.31
C GLY A 57 -26.40 8.22 28.54
N VAL A 58 -26.01 9.25 27.78
CA VAL A 58 -26.67 10.56 27.81
C VAL A 58 -28.13 10.45 27.36
N ILE A 59 -28.41 9.66 26.32
CA ILE A 59 -29.78 9.36 25.87
C ILE A 59 -30.56 8.64 26.97
N ALA A 60 -29.91 7.71 27.66
CA ALA A 60 -30.48 6.96 28.78
C ALA A 60 -30.69 7.79 30.07
N ILE A 61 -30.39 9.09 30.10
CA ILE A 61 -30.78 9.95 31.24
C ILE A 61 -32.32 10.00 31.37
N TRP A 62 -33.03 9.91 30.23
CA TRP A 62 -34.49 10.06 30.16
C TRP A 62 -35.23 8.73 29.93
N LEU A 63 -34.49 7.64 29.70
CA LEU A 63 -35.01 6.33 29.31
C LEU A 63 -34.25 5.21 30.02
N PRO A 64 -34.75 3.96 30.04
CA PRO A 64 -33.96 2.82 30.50
C PRO A 64 -32.64 2.68 29.75
N TRP A 65 -31.59 2.24 30.43
CA TRP A 65 -30.24 2.06 29.86
C TRP A 65 -30.23 1.27 28.54
N TRP A 66 -30.99 0.18 28.49
CA TRP A 66 -31.09 -0.66 27.29
C TRP A 66 -31.69 0.08 26.08
N ALA A 67 -32.61 1.03 26.31
CA ALA A 67 -33.21 1.80 25.23
C ALA A 67 -32.22 2.82 24.65
N GLY A 68 -31.42 3.47 25.49
CA GLY A 68 -30.34 4.36 25.03
C GLY A 68 -29.32 3.64 24.15
N LEU A 69 -28.93 2.42 24.54
CA LEU A 69 -28.05 1.56 23.74
C LEU A 69 -28.67 1.19 22.37
N LEU A 70 -29.95 0.80 22.35
CA LEU A 70 -30.61 0.41 21.10
C LEU A 70 -30.83 1.58 20.14
N ILE A 71 -31.18 2.76 20.66
CA ILE A 71 -31.32 3.98 19.83
C ILE A 71 -29.98 4.30 19.17
N MET A 72 -28.90 4.28 19.96
CA MET A 72 -27.57 4.58 19.44
C MET A 72 -27.07 3.52 18.46
N ALA A 73 -27.34 2.24 18.73
CA ALA A 73 -27.05 1.15 17.80
C ALA A 73 -27.82 1.32 16.48
N GLY A 74 -29.11 1.66 16.54
CA GLY A 74 -29.94 1.93 15.37
C GLY A 74 -29.40 3.09 14.53
N PHE A 75 -28.97 4.18 15.19
CA PHE A 75 -28.30 5.29 14.52
C PHE A 75 -27.03 4.86 13.78
N LEU A 76 -26.16 4.08 14.43
CA LEU A 76 -24.93 3.58 13.80
C LEU A 76 -25.22 2.65 12.62
N PHE A 77 -26.21 1.76 12.74
CA PHE A 77 -26.63 0.90 11.63
C PHE A 77 -27.21 1.70 10.46
N LEU A 78 -27.96 2.76 10.73
CA LEU A 78 -28.49 3.64 9.70
C LEU A 78 -27.34 4.32 8.92
N VAL A 79 -26.38 4.91 9.63
CA VAL A 79 -25.20 5.54 9.01
C VAL A 79 -24.37 4.51 8.23
N ALA A 80 -24.12 3.34 8.81
CA ALA A 80 -23.39 2.26 8.16
C ALA A 80 -24.11 1.77 6.88
N GLY A 81 -25.44 1.65 6.92
CA GLY A 81 -26.25 1.31 5.76
C GLY A 81 -26.11 2.33 4.62
N ILE A 82 -26.18 3.62 4.94
CA ILE A 82 -25.99 4.71 3.95
C ILE A 82 -24.59 4.63 3.34
N LEU A 83 -23.54 4.49 4.17
CA LEU A 83 -22.16 4.37 3.70
C LEU A 83 -21.96 3.13 2.83
N ALA A 84 -22.56 1.99 3.19
CA ALA A 84 -22.50 0.76 2.41
C ALA A 84 -23.16 0.92 1.03
N LEU A 85 -24.31 1.61 0.96
CA LEU A 85 -24.99 1.89 -0.30
C LEU A 85 -24.16 2.83 -1.20
N ILE A 86 -23.57 3.89 -0.63
CA ILE A 86 -22.66 4.79 -1.35
C ILE A 86 -21.44 4.01 -1.84
N GLY A 87 -20.82 3.22 -0.95
CA GLY A 87 -19.66 2.38 -1.26
C GLY A 87 -19.94 1.40 -2.39
N LYS A 88 -21.09 0.72 -2.37
CA LYS A 88 -21.55 -0.17 -3.45
C LYS A 88 -21.68 0.57 -4.77
N GLY A 89 -22.21 1.80 -4.75
CA GLY A 89 -22.30 2.65 -5.93
C GLY A 89 -20.93 3.05 -6.49
N GLN A 90 -19.94 3.31 -5.62
CA GLN A 90 -18.58 3.66 -6.03
C GLN A 90 -17.81 2.45 -6.57
N VAL A 91 -17.91 1.28 -5.93
CA VAL A 91 -17.31 0.04 -6.41
C VAL A 91 -17.87 -0.33 -7.79
N GLY A 92 -19.18 -0.14 -8.02
CA GLY A 92 -19.79 -0.37 -9.33
C GLY A 92 -19.29 0.55 -10.44
N LYS A 93 -18.68 1.70 -10.12
CA LYS A 93 -18.07 2.62 -11.10
C LYS A 93 -16.63 2.26 -11.45
N VAL A 94 -16.02 1.34 -10.70
CA VAL A 94 -14.67 0.87 -11.00
C VAL A 94 -14.75 -0.05 -12.22
N HIS A 95 -14.36 0.48 -13.38
CA HIS A 95 -14.10 -0.34 -14.57
C HIS A 95 -12.84 -1.16 -14.29
N GLY A 96 -13.04 -2.39 -13.81
CA GLY A 96 -11.99 -3.28 -13.28
C GLY A 96 -10.97 -3.78 -14.30
N LYS A 97 -11.00 -3.32 -15.55
CA LYS A 97 -9.96 -3.58 -16.53
C LYS A 97 -9.28 -2.26 -16.90
N PRO A 98 -7.97 -2.09 -16.63
CA PRO A 98 -7.22 -0.99 -17.19
C PRO A 98 -7.01 -1.30 -18.68
N ASP A 99 -8.08 -1.18 -19.47
CA ASP A 99 -8.11 -1.55 -20.89
C ASP A 99 -6.99 -0.85 -21.67
N ARG A 100 -6.64 0.38 -21.26
CA ARG A 100 -5.50 1.13 -21.78
C ARG A 100 -4.15 0.47 -21.45
N ALA A 101 -3.89 0.14 -20.18
CA ALA A 101 -2.64 -0.49 -19.77
C ALA A 101 -2.49 -1.91 -20.35
N ILE A 102 -3.59 -2.65 -20.50
CA ILE A 102 -3.60 -3.97 -21.14
C ILE A 102 -3.28 -3.83 -22.64
N ARG A 103 -3.83 -2.80 -23.30
CA ARG A 103 -3.59 -2.54 -24.74
C ARG A 103 -2.14 -2.10 -24.99
N GLU A 104 -1.61 -1.17 -24.18
CA GLU A 104 -0.22 -0.73 -24.24
C GLU A 104 0.78 -1.87 -23.93
N GLY A 105 0.45 -2.71 -22.94
CA GLY A 105 1.26 -3.89 -22.61
C GLY A 105 1.33 -4.91 -23.76
N LYS A 106 0.20 -5.16 -24.46
CA LYS A 106 0.19 -6.02 -25.65
C LYS A 106 1.04 -5.45 -26.79
N GLU A 107 0.92 -4.15 -27.05
CA GLU A 107 1.67 -3.47 -28.11
C GLU A 107 3.19 -3.48 -27.83
N THR A 108 3.58 -3.34 -26.57
CA THR A 108 4.99 -3.46 -26.14
C THR A 108 5.53 -4.89 -26.33
N VAL A 109 4.74 -5.91 -25.99
CA VAL A 109 5.15 -7.31 -26.21
C VAL A 109 5.27 -7.63 -27.70
N ASP A 110 4.34 -7.13 -28.52
CA ASP A 110 4.35 -7.35 -29.97
C ASP A 110 5.55 -6.67 -30.64
N THR A 111 5.91 -5.45 -30.23
CA THR A 111 7.11 -4.75 -30.73
C THR A 111 8.41 -5.44 -30.34
N VAL A 112 8.53 -5.90 -29.08
CA VAL A 112 9.71 -6.67 -28.63
C VAL A 112 9.83 -8.00 -29.38
N LYS A 113 8.71 -8.69 -29.62
CA LYS A 113 8.69 -9.94 -30.38
C LYS A 113 9.08 -9.74 -31.85
N ALA A 114 8.58 -8.68 -32.48
CA ALA A 114 8.95 -8.31 -33.85
C ALA A 114 10.46 -7.97 -33.97
N ALA A 115 11.01 -7.24 -32.99
CA ALA A 115 12.43 -6.93 -32.94
C ALA A 115 13.30 -8.19 -32.79
N ALA A 116 12.90 -9.11 -31.91
CA ALA A 116 13.62 -10.38 -31.70
C ALA A 116 13.62 -11.28 -32.96
N GLN A 117 12.49 -11.36 -33.67
CA GLN A 117 12.39 -12.13 -34.92
C GLN A 117 13.21 -11.50 -36.06
N GLY A 118 13.25 -10.17 -36.14
CA GLY A 118 14.13 -9.47 -37.08
C GLY A 118 15.60 -9.80 -36.86
N GLN A 119 16.05 -9.83 -35.60
CA GLN A 119 17.43 -10.14 -35.23
C GLN A 119 17.82 -11.60 -35.54
N GLN A 120 16.90 -12.56 -35.33
CA GLN A 120 17.12 -13.96 -35.73
C GLN A 120 17.22 -14.13 -37.26
N ARG A 121 16.42 -13.38 -38.02
CA ARG A 121 16.43 -13.45 -39.48
C ARG A 121 17.72 -12.87 -40.07
N SER A 122 18.24 -11.80 -39.48
CA SER A 122 19.53 -11.23 -39.87
C SER A 122 20.70 -12.18 -39.59
N ALA A 123 20.72 -12.81 -38.40
CA ALA A 123 21.76 -13.76 -38.03
C ALA A 123 21.76 -15.04 -38.92
N ALA A 124 20.59 -15.50 -39.35
CA ALA A 124 20.46 -16.65 -40.25
C ALA A 124 20.95 -16.35 -41.68
N ILE A 125 20.81 -15.11 -42.16
CA ILE A 125 21.30 -14.69 -43.47
C ILE A 125 22.83 -14.56 -43.46
N GLU A 126 23.40 -14.04 -42.37
CA GLU A 126 24.86 -13.87 -42.21
C GLU A 126 25.59 -15.22 -42.15
N THR A 127 24.99 -16.23 -41.51
CA THR A 127 25.55 -17.60 -41.45
C THR A 127 25.44 -18.36 -42.78
N SER A 128 24.56 -17.93 -43.69
CA SER A 128 24.41 -18.54 -45.02
C SER A 128 25.36 -17.94 -46.07
N GLN A 129 26.03 -16.83 -45.75
CA GLN A 129 27.00 -16.17 -46.66
C GLN A 129 28.47 -16.44 -46.29
N SER A 130 28.74 -17.13 -45.17
CA SER A 130 30.06 -17.67 -44.80
C SER A 130 30.21 -19.13 -45.23
#